data_AF-A0A2W6SR89-F1
#
_entry.id   AF-A0A2W6SR89-F1
#
_cell.length_a   1.000
_cell.length_b   1.000
_cell.length_c   1.000
_cell.angle_alpha   90.00
_cell.angle_beta   90.00
_cell.angle_gamma   90.00
#
_symmetry.space_group_name_H-M   'P 1'
#
loop_
_entity.id
_entity.type
_entity.pdbx_description
1 polymer ?
#
loop_
_entity_poly.entity_id
_entity_poly.type
_entity_poly.pdbx_seq_one_letter_code
_entity_poly.pdbx_strand_id
1 'polypeptide(L)'
;MMRKILITSFLFCFLYIFGQNENMDFLLYKNVLEKSDSLFAIGKISEIDSKMVMDLAKKSDKEYPLKYFENSFQLFKDSKYNESAFLYYLGKMRTTDFNNDGNGHFEPSTDDNVILEEGLFIYMALDADNFMKVLKMAKDFYRTNDYLYISKNKGYQKVNSPEIYSELITAIENNKSKVQQELSLQRDEMKKHILEYLQYIKSN
;
A
#
# COMPACT_ATOMS: atom_id res chain seq x y z
N MET A 1 -6.13 -28.43 -0.25
CA MET A 1 -5.79 -28.05 -1.64
C MET A 1 -6.30 -26.65 -2.04
N MET A 2 -7.25 -26.03 -1.30
CA MET A 2 -7.75 -24.65 -1.56
C MET A 2 -6.78 -23.50 -1.21
N ARG A 3 -5.79 -23.73 -0.35
CA ARG A 3 -4.87 -22.69 0.14
C ARG A 3 -3.86 -22.16 -0.90
N LYS A 4 -3.70 -22.87 -2.03
CA LYS A 4 -2.79 -22.48 -3.13
C LYS A 4 -3.43 -21.53 -4.14
N ILE A 5 -4.77 -21.41 -4.17
CA ILE A 5 -5.51 -20.58 -5.13
C ILE A 5 -5.67 -19.12 -4.63
N LEU A 6 -5.58 -18.91 -3.31
CA LEU A 6 -5.72 -17.57 -2.70
C LEU A 6 -4.51 -16.66 -2.94
N ILE A 7 -3.28 -17.18 -2.89
CA ILE A 7 -2.06 -16.38 -3.15
C ILE A 7 -1.99 -15.94 -4.61
N THR A 8 -2.40 -16.81 -5.54
CA THR A 8 -2.50 -16.46 -6.97
C THR A 8 -3.62 -15.46 -7.25
N SER A 9 -4.75 -15.52 -6.53
CA SER A 9 -5.83 -14.53 -6.68
C SER A 9 -5.44 -13.16 -6.09
N PHE A 10 -4.64 -13.13 -5.03
CA PHE A 10 -4.11 -11.90 -4.43
C PHE A 10 -3.16 -11.13 -5.36
N LEU A 11 -2.35 -11.86 -6.14
CA LEU A 11 -1.47 -11.27 -7.16
C LEU A 11 -2.22 -10.75 -8.39
N PHE A 12 -3.29 -11.43 -8.81
CA PHE A 12 -4.00 -11.09 -10.05
C PHE A 12 -4.82 -9.79 -9.95
N CYS A 13 -5.16 -9.31 -8.75
CA CYS A 13 -5.83 -8.02 -8.57
C CYS A 13 -4.96 -6.82 -8.95
N PHE A 14 -3.62 -6.94 -8.92
CA PHE A 14 -2.71 -5.86 -9.34
C PHE A 14 -2.61 -5.69 -10.86
N LEU A 15 -3.04 -6.68 -11.65
CA LEU A 15 -2.81 -6.69 -13.10
C LEU A 15 -3.88 -5.93 -13.91
N TYR A 16 -4.98 -5.48 -13.30
CA TYR A 16 -6.17 -5.00 -14.02
C TYR A 16 -6.44 -3.50 -13.95
N ILE A 17 -5.56 -2.69 -13.34
CA ILE A 17 -5.88 -1.27 -13.10
C ILE A 17 -4.75 -0.33 -13.53
N PHE A 18 -4.33 -0.38 -14.79
CA PHE A 18 -3.51 0.70 -15.36
C PHE A 18 -4.42 1.80 -15.93
N GLY A 19 -4.40 2.98 -15.30
CA GLY A 19 -5.18 4.17 -15.69
C GLY A 19 -4.59 4.94 -16.88
N GLN A 20 -5.45 5.65 -17.63
CA GLN A 20 -5.16 6.31 -18.92
C GLN A 20 -4.60 7.75 -18.83
N ASN A 21 -3.89 8.13 -17.76
CA ASN A 21 -3.29 9.47 -17.63
C ASN A 21 -1.75 9.42 -17.71
N GLU A 22 -1.29 9.07 -18.89
CA GLU A 22 -0.14 8.17 -19.02
C GLU A 22 1.27 8.79 -18.80
N ASN A 23 1.47 10.11 -18.91
CA ASN A 23 2.85 10.66 -18.87
C ASN A 23 3.40 10.93 -17.46
N MET A 24 2.61 11.58 -16.59
CA MET A 24 3.09 11.97 -15.26
C MET A 24 3.18 10.78 -14.31
N ASP A 25 2.26 9.83 -14.43
CA ASP A 25 2.17 8.65 -13.58
C ASP A 25 3.40 7.75 -13.79
N PHE A 26 3.79 7.55 -15.04
CA PHE A 26 4.99 6.78 -15.39
C PHE A 26 6.29 7.44 -14.94
N LEU A 27 6.37 8.77 -14.96
CA LEU A 27 7.51 9.49 -14.38
C LEU A 27 7.56 9.31 -12.85
N LEU A 28 6.42 9.33 -12.19
CA LEU A 28 6.32 9.09 -10.76
C LEU A 28 6.76 7.66 -10.41
N TYR A 29 6.31 6.66 -11.17
CA TYR A 29 6.74 5.26 -10.98
C TYR A 29 8.22 5.05 -11.26
N LYS A 30 8.78 5.71 -12.28
CA LYS A 30 10.23 5.69 -12.52
C LYS A 30 10.99 6.24 -11.32
N ASN A 31 10.54 7.35 -10.73
CA ASN A 31 11.18 7.91 -9.54
C ASN A 31 11.13 6.93 -8.36
N VAL A 32 10.02 6.22 -8.19
CA VAL A 32 9.89 5.16 -7.17
C VAL A 32 10.88 4.02 -7.43
N LEU A 33 11.01 3.55 -8.66
CA LEU A 33 11.98 2.52 -9.05
C LEU A 33 13.42 2.95 -8.71
N GLU A 34 13.83 4.13 -9.17
CA GLU A 34 15.18 4.63 -8.94
C GLU A 34 15.48 4.84 -7.46
N LYS A 35 14.51 5.39 -6.71
CA LYS A 35 14.66 5.64 -5.27
C LYS A 35 14.65 4.34 -4.46
N SER A 36 13.79 3.38 -4.79
CA SER A 36 13.74 2.07 -4.13
C SER A 36 15.04 1.29 -4.36
N ASP A 37 15.51 1.19 -5.61
CA ASP A 37 16.78 0.54 -5.95
C ASP A 37 17.96 1.20 -5.19
N SER A 38 17.98 2.54 -5.14
CA SER A 38 19.00 3.29 -4.40
C SER A 38 18.98 3.01 -2.90
N LEU A 39 17.81 3.08 -2.26
CA LEU A 39 17.65 2.85 -0.83
C LEU A 39 17.98 1.40 -0.45
N PHE A 40 17.60 0.44 -1.29
CA PHE A 40 17.94 -0.97 -1.10
C PHE A 40 19.45 -1.20 -1.17
N ALA A 41 20.14 -0.63 -2.16
CA ALA A 41 21.58 -0.76 -2.32
C ALA A 41 22.38 -0.23 -1.12
N ILE A 42 21.88 0.80 -0.43
CA ILE A 42 22.51 1.38 0.77
C ILE A 42 21.94 0.84 2.09
N GLY A 43 21.08 -0.19 2.04
CA GLY A 43 20.51 -0.84 3.24
C GLY A 43 19.48 0.01 4.01
N LYS A 44 18.88 1.02 3.36
CA LYS A 44 17.93 1.96 3.96
C LYS A 44 16.47 1.75 3.55
N ILE A 45 16.17 0.72 2.76
CA ILE A 45 14.82 0.44 2.24
C ILE A 45 13.76 0.32 3.35
N SER A 46 14.16 -0.10 4.55
CA SER A 46 13.27 -0.33 5.69
C SER A 46 13.26 0.80 6.72
N GLU A 47 13.97 1.91 6.48
CA GLU A 47 13.92 3.08 7.35
C GLU A 47 12.51 3.70 7.33
N ILE A 48 11.96 3.96 8.52
CA ILE A 48 10.62 4.56 8.70
C ILE A 48 10.64 5.47 9.93
N ASP A 49 10.15 6.70 9.78
CA ASP A 49 9.90 7.60 10.91
C ASP A 49 8.60 7.20 11.60
N SER A 50 8.71 6.23 12.51
CA SER A 50 7.58 5.67 13.24
C SER A 50 6.87 6.71 14.10
N LYS A 51 7.57 7.71 14.64
CA LYS A 51 6.93 8.75 15.46
C LYS A 51 6.02 9.61 14.59
N MET A 52 6.56 10.12 13.48
CA MET A 52 5.82 10.99 12.57
C MET A 52 4.58 10.28 12.00
N VAL A 53 4.73 9.03 11.54
CA VAL A 53 3.61 8.31 10.92
C VAL A 53 2.50 7.96 11.92
N MET A 54 2.86 7.62 13.17
CA MET A 54 1.88 7.33 14.22
C MET A 54 1.12 8.59 14.65
N ASP A 55 1.80 9.75 14.68
CA ASP A 55 1.15 11.03 14.94
C ASP A 55 0.19 11.44 13.81
N LEU A 56 0.57 11.20 12.54
CA LEU A 56 -0.33 11.40 11.40
C LEU A 56 -1.53 10.46 11.43
N ALA A 57 -1.33 9.19 11.82
CA ALA A 57 -2.39 8.20 11.95
C ALA A 57 -3.46 8.64 12.95
N LYS A 58 -3.03 9.06 14.15
CA LYS A 58 -3.93 9.55 15.21
C LYS A 58 -4.70 10.82 14.83
N LYS A 59 -4.09 11.68 14.00
CA LYS A 59 -4.78 12.85 13.44
C LYS A 59 -5.83 12.40 12.43
N SER A 60 -5.48 11.47 11.55
CA SER A 60 -6.36 10.93 10.51
C SER A 60 -7.52 10.12 11.11
N ASP A 61 -7.35 9.46 12.26
CA ASP A 61 -8.41 8.71 12.95
C ASP A 61 -9.62 9.59 13.32
N LYS A 62 -9.46 10.90 13.37
CA LYS A 62 -10.52 11.86 13.73
C LYS A 62 -11.29 12.37 12.51
N GLU A 63 -10.83 12.05 11.31
CA GLU A 63 -11.30 12.59 10.03
C GLU A 63 -11.93 11.49 9.17
N TYR A 64 -12.57 11.88 8.06
CA TYR A 64 -13.15 10.95 7.08
C TYR A 64 -12.08 10.04 6.44
N PRO A 65 -12.42 8.81 5.95
CA PRO A 65 -11.41 7.85 5.46
C PRO A 65 -10.47 8.40 4.38
N LEU A 66 -10.97 9.32 3.54
CA LEU A 66 -10.18 10.03 2.53
C LEU A 66 -8.88 10.62 3.10
N LYS A 67 -8.86 11.05 4.36
CA LYS A 67 -7.70 11.70 4.95
C LYS A 67 -6.47 10.81 5.02
N TYR A 68 -6.64 9.50 5.18
CA TYR A 68 -5.54 8.54 5.12
C TYR A 68 -4.88 8.53 3.74
N PHE A 69 -5.70 8.50 2.69
CA PHE A 69 -5.23 8.44 1.31
C PHE A 69 -4.58 9.75 0.86
N GLU A 70 -5.14 10.91 1.24
CA GLU A 70 -4.51 12.22 1.00
C GLU A 70 -3.12 12.30 1.66
N ASN A 71 -3.02 11.93 2.95
CA ASN A 71 -1.76 11.98 3.68
C ASN A 71 -0.77 10.97 3.11
N SER A 72 -1.23 9.77 2.74
CA SER A 72 -0.42 8.77 2.07
C SER A 72 0.12 9.29 0.74
N PHE A 73 -0.73 9.85 -0.12
CA PHE A 73 -0.33 10.36 -1.42
C PHE A 73 0.64 11.55 -1.29
N GLN A 74 0.46 12.40 -0.29
CA GLN A 74 1.43 13.46 -0.01
C GLN A 74 2.80 12.90 0.39
N LEU A 75 2.84 11.93 1.31
CA LEU A 75 4.08 11.25 1.70
C LEU A 75 4.73 10.51 0.51
N PHE A 76 3.92 9.91 -0.36
CA PHE A 76 4.37 9.24 -1.57
C PHE A 76 5.09 10.21 -2.51
N LYS A 77 4.51 11.38 -2.78
CA LYS A 77 5.15 12.46 -3.56
C LYS A 77 6.44 12.97 -2.91
N ASP A 78 6.51 12.96 -1.58
CA ASP A 78 7.69 13.35 -0.81
C ASP A 78 8.74 12.22 -0.69
N SER A 79 8.56 11.12 -1.42
CA SER A 79 9.42 9.92 -1.39
C SER A 79 9.55 9.25 -0.02
N LYS A 80 8.55 9.42 0.86
CA LYS A 80 8.44 8.77 2.17
C LYS A 80 7.58 7.51 2.06
N TYR A 81 8.08 6.54 1.30
CA TYR A 81 7.27 5.43 0.81
C TYR A 81 6.83 4.45 1.90
N ASN A 82 7.65 4.21 2.93
CA ASN A 82 7.26 3.35 4.05
C ASN A 82 6.15 3.98 4.90
N GLU A 83 6.24 5.28 5.16
CA GLU A 83 5.21 6.04 5.88
C GLU A 83 3.93 6.18 5.06
N SER A 84 4.07 6.38 3.75
CA SER A 84 2.95 6.34 2.82
C SER A 84 2.27 4.97 2.85
N ALA A 85 3.00 3.87 2.65
CA ALA A 85 2.47 2.52 2.68
C ALA A 85 1.75 2.21 4.01
N PHE A 86 2.32 2.64 5.13
CA PHE A 86 1.66 2.50 6.43
C PHE A 86 0.29 3.19 6.46
N LEU A 87 0.19 4.45 6.02
CA LEU A 87 -1.09 5.18 6.02
C LEU A 87 -2.07 4.63 4.99
N TYR A 88 -1.58 4.18 3.83
CA TYR A 88 -2.40 3.53 2.81
C TYR A 88 -3.08 2.27 3.35
N TYR A 89 -2.31 1.33 3.89
CA TYR A 89 -2.87 0.08 4.41
C TYR A 89 -3.74 0.30 5.65
N LEU A 90 -3.39 1.25 6.52
CA LEU A 90 -4.26 1.66 7.63
C LEU A 90 -5.58 2.25 7.11
N GLY A 91 -5.52 3.14 6.12
CA GLY A 91 -6.67 3.73 5.46
C GLY A 91 -7.61 2.69 4.86
N LYS A 92 -7.07 1.66 4.19
CA LYS A 92 -7.88 0.54 3.67
C LYS A 92 -8.66 -0.18 4.78
N MET A 93 -8.02 -0.49 5.91
CA MET A 93 -8.72 -1.10 7.06
C MET A 93 -9.78 -0.16 7.65
N ARG A 94 -9.51 1.14 7.74
CA ARG A 94 -10.48 2.15 8.22
C ARG A 94 -11.65 2.36 7.27
N THR A 95 -11.44 2.27 5.96
CA THR A 95 -12.51 2.27 4.96
C THR A 95 -13.41 1.05 5.12
N THR A 96 -12.84 -0.13 5.37
CA THR A 96 -13.63 -1.34 5.64
C THR A 96 -14.50 -1.18 6.89
N ASP A 97 -13.94 -0.64 7.98
CA ASP A 97 -14.71 -0.30 9.18
C ASP A 97 -15.84 0.69 8.86
N PHE A 98 -15.54 1.78 8.17
CA PHE A 98 -16.52 2.82 7.81
C PHE A 98 -17.69 2.27 6.98
N ASN A 99 -17.38 1.47 5.96
CA ASN A 99 -18.38 0.88 5.06
C ASN A 99 -19.26 -0.15 5.79
N ASN A 100 -18.73 -0.82 6.83
CA ASN A 100 -19.46 -1.80 7.61
C ASN A 100 -20.25 -1.21 8.78
N ASP A 101 -19.88 0.00 9.26
CA ASP A 101 -20.58 0.70 10.34
C ASP A 101 -21.98 1.21 9.93
N GLY A 102 -22.31 1.15 8.63
CA GLY A 102 -23.64 1.51 8.10
C GLY A 102 -23.91 3.02 8.02
N ASN A 103 -22.93 3.86 8.35
CA ASN A 103 -23.04 5.33 8.33
C ASN A 103 -22.63 5.98 7.01
N GLY A 104 -22.32 5.17 6.00
CA GLY A 104 -22.00 5.65 4.66
C GLY A 104 -21.27 4.62 3.83
N HIS A 105 -20.88 5.05 2.64
CA HIS A 105 -20.02 4.28 1.76
C HIS A 105 -18.90 5.18 1.27
N PHE A 106 -17.68 4.68 1.36
CA PHE A 106 -16.49 5.31 0.84
C PHE A 106 -15.75 4.35 -0.07
N GLU A 107 -15.48 4.84 -1.27
CA GLU A 107 -14.54 4.28 -2.22
C GLU A 107 -13.57 5.41 -2.59
N PRO A 108 -12.25 5.23 -2.42
CA PRO A 108 -11.28 6.27 -2.78
C PRO A 108 -11.37 6.57 -4.27
N SER A 109 -11.14 7.83 -4.67
CA SER A 109 -11.15 8.23 -6.09
C SER A 109 -10.18 7.37 -6.89
N THR A 110 -10.62 6.92 -8.07
CA THR A 110 -9.95 5.85 -8.81
C THR A 110 -8.52 6.21 -9.21
N ASP A 111 -8.27 7.40 -9.75
CA ASP A 111 -7.02 7.67 -10.46
C ASP A 111 -5.83 7.85 -9.49
N ASP A 112 -5.90 8.82 -8.57
CA ASP A 112 -4.85 9.05 -7.57
C ASP A 112 -4.61 7.82 -6.68
N ASN A 113 -5.67 7.07 -6.36
CA ASN A 113 -5.56 5.88 -5.53
C ASN A 113 -4.89 4.72 -6.27
N VAL A 114 -5.16 4.56 -7.56
CA VAL A 114 -4.46 3.59 -8.42
C VAL A 114 -2.99 3.94 -8.52
N ILE A 115 -2.67 5.21 -8.78
CA ILE A 115 -1.29 5.69 -8.85
C ILE A 115 -0.54 5.40 -7.55
N LEU A 116 -1.18 5.70 -6.43
CA LEU A 116 -0.63 5.43 -5.11
C LEU A 116 -0.43 3.92 -4.87
N GLU A 117 -1.43 3.10 -5.18
CA GLU A 117 -1.40 1.64 -4.96
C GLU A 117 -0.30 0.96 -5.78
N GLU A 118 -0.23 1.24 -7.08
CA GLU A 118 0.79 0.71 -7.98
C GLU A 118 2.19 1.18 -7.58
N GLY A 119 2.34 2.47 -7.31
CA GLY A 119 3.60 3.05 -6.88
C GLY A 119 4.11 2.45 -5.56
N LEU A 120 3.23 2.28 -4.58
CA LEU A 120 3.59 1.63 -3.33
C LEU A 120 3.94 0.16 -3.54
N PHE A 121 3.21 -0.56 -4.39
CA PHE A 121 3.56 -1.94 -4.71
C PHE A 121 4.97 -2.05 -5.30
N ILE A 122 5.33 -1.21 -6.28
CA ILE A 122 6.68 -1.17 -6.87
C ILE A 122 7.76 -0.99 -5.81
N TYR A 123 7.53 -0.11 -4.84
CA TYR A 123 8.46 0.12 -3.75
C TYR A 123 8.54 -1.07 -2.79
N MET A 124 7.39 -1.55 -2.29
CA MET A 124 7.32 -2.60 -1.27
C MET A 124 7.76 -3.97 -1.79
N ALA A 125 7.55 -4.26 -3.07
CA ALA A 125 7.91 -5.54 -3.69
C ALA A 125 9.43 -5.81 -3.74
N LEU A 126 10.25 -4.77 -3.57
CA LEU A 126 11.71 -4.90 -3.60
C LEU A 126 12.27 -5.66 -2.39
N ASP A 127 11.60 -5.59 -1.24
CA ASP A 127 12.03 -6.26 0.00
C ASP A 127 10.81 -6.76 0.79
N ALA A 128 10.59 -8.08 0.75
CA ALA A 128 9.50 -8.74 1.47
C ALA A 128 9.57 -8.55 2.99
N ASP A 129 10.77 -8.43 3.58
CA ASP A 129 10.90 -8.16 5.02
C ASP A 129 10.41 -6.76 5.36
N ASN A 130 10.75 -5.76 4.52
CA ASN A 130 10.19 -4.41 4.64
C ASN A 130 8.67 -4.39 4.43
N PHE A 131 8.17 -5.11 3.43
CA PHE A 131 6.73 -5.24 3.18
C PHE A 131 5.98 -5.77 4.40
N MET A 132 6.43 -6.91 4.93
CA MET A 132 5.88 -7.47 6.15
C MET A 132 5.95 -6.50 7.33
N LYS A 133 7.07 -5.78 7.51
CA LYS A 133 7.24 -4.80 8.59
C LYS A 133 6.18 -3.71 8.55
N VAL A 134 5.96 -3.08 7.40
CA VAL A 134 4.97 -2.00 7.24
C VAL A 134 3.55 -2.52 7.48
N LEU A 135 3.20 -3.69 6.94
CA LEU A 135 1.88 -4.31 7.15
C LEU A 135 1.63 -4.62 8.63
N LYS A 136 2.62 -5.17 9.33
CA LYS A 136 2.54 -5.42 10.78
C LYS A 136 2.31 -4.13 11.54
N MET A 137 3.09 -3.08 11.26
CA MET A 137 2.93 -1.78 11.90
C MET A 137 1.52 -1.20 11.72
N ALA A 138 1.00 -1.19 10.49
CA ALA A 138 -0.34 -0.70 10.21
C ALA A 138 -1.43 -1.52 10.93
N LYS A 139 -1.30 -2.85 10.87
CA LYS A 139 -2.23 -3.79 11.53
C LYS A 139 -2.22 -3.65 13.04
N ASP A 140 -1.05 -3.55 13.66
CA ASP A 140 -0.93 -3.40 15.11
C ASP A 140 -1.52 -2.07 15.58
N PHE A 141 -1.31 -0.99 14.83
CA PHE A 141 -1.96 0.29 15.09
C PHE A 141 -3.49 0.17 14.99
N TYR A 142 -3.99 -0.40 13.90
CA TYR A 142 -5.42 -0.62 13.68
C TYR A 142 -6.07 -1.40 14.84
N ARG A 143 -5.42 -2.49 15.30
CA ARG A 143 -5.94 -3.31 16.41
C ARG A 143 -6.04 -2.53 17.71
N THR A 144 -5.02 -1.74 18.02
CA THR A 144 -4.87 -1.06 19.32
C THR A 144 -5.53 0.31 19.40
N ASN A 145 -5.90 0.92 18.27
CA ASN A 145 -6.49 2.27 18.22
C ASN A 145 -7.86 2.23 17.55
N ASP A 146 -8.86 2.87 18.13
CA ASP A 146 -10.20 2.95 17.54
C ASP A 146 -10.27 4.05 16.47
N TYR A 147 -11.15 3.85 15.49
CA TYR A 147 -11.37 4.87 14.47
C TYR A 147 -12.30 5.96 15.01
N LEU A 148 -11.72 7.01 15.58
CA LEU A 148 -12.45 8.03 16.34
C LEU A 148 -13.54 8.78 15.55
N TYR A 149 -13.44 8.79 14.21
CA TYR A 149 -14.44 9.36 13.33
C TYR A 149 -15.80 8.66 13.47
N ILE A 150 -15.83 7.32 13.57
CA ILE A 150 -17.07 6.53 13.71
C ILE A 150 -17.26 5.92 15.11
N SER A 151 -16.23 5.84 15.95
CA SER A 151 -16.30 5.17 17.25
C SER A 151 -17.22 5.86 18.27
N LYS A 152 -17.78 7.03 17.93
CA LYS A 152 -18.80 7.73 18.73
C LYS A 152 -20.19 7.09 18.58
N ASN A 153 -20.38 6.21 17.60
CA ASN A 153 -21.63 5.51 17.35
C ASN A 153 -21.78 4.34 18.35
N LYS A 154 -22.94 4.23 19.00
CA LYS A 154 -23.22 3.11 19.91
C LYS A 154 -23.20 1.81 19.11
N GLY A 155 -22.19 0.97 19.34
CA GLY A 155 -22.08 -0.35 18.72
C GLY A 155 -20.97 -0.51 17.68
N TYR A 156 -20.14 0.52 17.43
CA TYR A 156 -18.95 0.38 16.59
C TYR A 156 -18.10 -0.81 17.06
N GLN A 157 -17.85 -1.74 16.15
CA GLN A 157 -16.88 -2.81 16.32
C GLN A 157 -15.99 -2.83 15.09
N LYS A 158 -14.68 -2.90 15.33
CA LYS A 158 -13.71 -3.19 14.27
C LYS A 158 -14.13 -4.44 13.54
N VAL A 159 -14.11 -4.38 12.22
CA VAL A 159 -14.35 -5.55 11.40
C VAL A 159 -13.18 -6.51 11.62
N ASN A 160 -13.45 -7.81 11.70
CA ASN A 160 -12.40 -8.83 11.80
C ASN A 160 -11.56 -8.97 10.50
N SER A 161 -11.50 -7.95 9.65
CA SER A 161 -10.96 -8.01 8.28
C SER A 161 -9.61 -7.31 8.07
N PRO A 162 -8.54 -7.65 8.81
CA PRO A 162 -7.18 -7.58 8.30
C PRO A 162 -6.74 -8.94 7.70
N GLU A 163 -7.66 -9.82 7.34
CA GLU A 163 -7.36 -11.21 6.91
C GLU A 163 -6.39 -11.22 5.72
N ILE A 164 -6.63 -10.38 4.71
CA ILE A 164 -5.78 -10.29 3.51
C ILE A 164 -4.33 -9.91 3.86
N TYR A 165 -4.13 -8.89 4.72
CA TYR A 165 -2.77 -8.52 5.16
C TYR A 165 -2.16 -9.57 6.09
N SER A 166 -3.00 -10.25 6.88
CA SER A 166 -2.57 -11.35 7.75
C SER A 166 -2.08 -12.55 6.94
N GLU A 167 -2.72 -12.84 5.82
CA GLU A 167 -2.31 -13.89 4.89
C GLU A 167 -0.96 -13.57 4.25
N LEU A 168 -0.76 -12.35 3.75
CA LEU A 168 0.53 -11.95 3.18
C LEU A 168 1.65 -11.97 4.23
N ILE A 169 1.41 -11.44 5.43
CA ILE A 169 2.36 -11.53 6.55
C ILE A 169 2.71 -13.00 6.81
N THR A 170 1.71 -13.87 6.93
CA THR A 170 1.91 -15.30 7.20
C THR A 170 2.63 -16.00 6.04
N ALA A 171 2.37 -15.61 4.80
CA ALA A 171 3.04 -16.16 3.62
C ALA A 171 4.53 -15.81 3.61
N ILE A 172 4.88 -14.55 3.93
CA ILE A 172 6.26 -14.10 4.06
C ILE A 172 6.97 -14.83 5.19
N GLU A 173 6.33 -14.97 6.36
CA GLU A 173 6.90 -15.69 7.52
C GLU A 173 7.19 -17.16 7.21
N ASN A 174 6.30 -17.83 6.47
CA ASN A 174 6.44 -19.25 6.18
C ASN A 174 7.39 -19.55 5.01
N ASN A 175 7.43 -18.70 3.99
CA ASN A 175 8.27 -18.93 2.82
C ASN A 175 8.67 -17.61 2.14
N LYS A 176 9.49 -16.82 2.84
CA LYS A 176 10.02 -15.54 2.34
C LYS A 176 10.61 -15.64 0.95
N SER A 177 11.45 -16.65 0.67
CA SER A 177 12.12 -16.79 -0.62
C SER A 177 11.11 -16.91 -1.77
N LYS A 178 10.05 -17.69 -1.59
CA LYS A 178 9.00 -17.83 -2.60
C LYS A 178 8.23 -16.53 -2.79
N VAL A 179 7.82 -15.88 -1.70
CA VAL A 179 7.06 -14.62 -1.79
C VAL A 179 7.92 -13.51 -2.41
N GLN A 180 9.19 -13.41 -2.03
CA GLN A 180 10.12 -12.46 -2.64
C GLN A 180 10.26 -12.70 -4.15
N GLN A 181 10.33 -13.96 -4.59
CA GLN A 181 10.39 -14.28 -6.02
C GLN A 181 9.11 -13.81 -6.75
N GLU A 182 7.94 -14.08 -6.19
CA GLU A 182 6.65 -13.66 -6.77
C GLU A 182 6.50 -12.13 -6.82
N LEU A 183 6.94 -11.42 -5.77
CA LEU A 183 6.98 -9.96 -5.73
C LEU A 183 7.95 -9.38 -6.77
N SER A 184 9.14 -9.99 -6.89
CA SER A 184 10.17 -9.53 -7.83
C SER A 184 9.72 -9.69 -9.28
N LEU A 185 9.07 -10.82 -9.61
CA LEU A 185 8.53 -11.06 -10.96
C LEU A 185 7.53 -9.97 -11.39
N GLN A 186 6.55 -9.67 -10.54
CA GLN A 186 5.58 -8.61 -10.84
C GLN A 186 6.21 -7.23 -10.93
N ARG A 187 7.14 -6.91 -10.00
CA ARG A 187 7.87 -5.65 -10.03
C ARG A 187 8.67 -5.49 -11.31
N ASP A 188 9.31 -6.56 -11.78
CA ASP A 188 10.08 -6.57 -13.03
C ASP A 188 9.20 -6.38 -14.27
N GLU A 189 8.00 -6.98 -14.28
CA GLU A 189 6.99 -6.74 -15.32
C GLU A 189 6.54 -5.27 -15.36
N MET A 190 6.20 -4.69 -14.21
CA MET A 190 5.85 -3.26 -14.12
C MET A 190 7.01 -2.37 -14.54
N LYS A 191 8.24 -2.66 -14.07
CA LYS A 191 9.46 -1.94 -14.45
C LYS A 191 9.68 -1.97 -15.96
N LYS A 192 9.50 -3.13 -16.59
CA LYS A 192 9.63 -3.26 -18.05
C LYS A 192 8.65 -2.34 -18.77
N HIS A 193 7.36 -2.41 -18.43
CA HIS A 193 6.33 -1.56 -19.05
C HIS A 193 6.61 -0.07 -18.85
N ILE A 194 7.04 0.32 -17.64
CA ILE A 194 7.38 1.72 -17.35
C ILE A 194 8.50 2.22 -18.27
N LEU A 195 9.56 1.42 -18.42
CA LEU A 195 10.71 1.79 -19.24
C LEU A 195 10.40 1.80 -20.73
N GLU A 196 9.62 0.83 -21.23
CA GLU A 196 9.18 0.76 -22.63
C GLU A 196 8.34 1.99 -23.00
N TYR A 197 7.38 2.37 -22.13
CA TYR A 197 6.55 3.55 -22.33
C TYR A 197 7.36 4.85 -22.35
N LEU A 198 8.27 5.03 -21.38
CA LEU A 198 9.12 6.22 -21.33
C LEU A 198 10.11 6.30 -22.50
N GLN A 199 10.55 5.16 -23.04
CA GLN A 199 11.35 5.11 -24.26
C GLN A 199 10.55 5.50 -25.50
N TYR A 200 9.31 5.03 -25.60
CA TYR A 200 8.39 5.40 -26.68
C TYR A 200 8.17 6.92 -26.72
N ILE A 201 7.90 7.55 -25.57
CA ILE A 201 7.73 9.02 -25.50
C ILE A 201 9.00 9.77 -25.88
N LYS A 202 10.18 9.31 -25.48
CA LYS A 202 11.43 9.97 -25.87
C LYS A 202 11.73 9.89 -27.37
N SER A 203 11.12 8.94 -28.06
CA SER A 203 11.39 8.64 -29.47
C SER A 203 10.35 9.24 -30.42
N ASN A 204 9.32 9.91 -29.90
CA ASN A 204 8.25 10.59 -30.64
C ASN A 204 8.07 12.02 -30.12
#